data_AF-A0A0H2VE84-F1
#
_entry.id   AF-A0A0H2VE84-F1
#
_cell.length_a   1.000
_cell.length_b   1.000
_cell.length_c   1.000
_cell.angle_alpha   90.00
_cell.angle_beta   90.00
_cell.angle_gamma   90.00
#
_symmetry.space_group_name_H-M   'P 1'
#
loop_
_entity.id
_entity.type
_entity.pdbx_description
1 polymer ?
#
loop_
_entity_poly.entity_id
_entity_poly.type
_entity_poly.pdbx_seq_one_letter_code
_entity_poly.pdbx_strand_id
1 'polypeptide(L)'
;MKRLIFIVVILFIQACSYVVINFFFFDMWVIHSSEQQLNQSIQHHDTKQLHKIAKDKQTYQFLKTIKKADFENATDNQGGGPIGYYRLDINKKPVGLTINIKYNFLPEKTTIKSIKLYQ
;
A
#
# COMPACT_ATOMS: atom_id res chain seq x y z
N MET A 1 3.56 42.41 -16.20
CA MET A 1 2.26 41.70 -16.00
C MET A 1 2.19 40.38 -16.76
N LYS A 2 2.36 40.33 -18.10
CA LYS A 2 2.30 39.08 -18.89
C LYS A 2 3.22 37.95 -18.38
N ARG A 3 4.46 38.27 -18.01
CA ARG A 3 5.43 37.31 -17.44
C ARG A 3 5.01 36.74 -16.08
N LEU A 4 4.39 37.57 -15.22
CA LEU A 4 3.87 37.14 -13.92
C LEU A 4 2.67 36.21 -14.08
N ILE A 5 1.73 36.56 -14.98
CA ILE A 5 0.59 35.70 -15.32
C ILE A 5 1.07 34.34 -15.82
N PHE A 6 2.06 34.31 -16.72
CA PHE A 6 2.63 33.07 -17.23
C PHE A 6 3.24 32.18 -16.13
N ILE A 7 3.99 32.78 -15.20
CA ILE A 7 4.54 32.04 -14.05
C ILE A 7 3.43 31.45 -13.17
N VAL A 8 2.39 32.24 -12.86
CA VAL A 8 1.26 31.78 -12.05
C VAL A 8 0.52 30.61 -12.72
N VAL A 9 0.29 30.70 -14.03
CA VAL A 9 -0.35 29.63 -14.81
C VAL A 9 0.49 28.34 -14.77
N ILE A 10 1.82 28.44 -14.93
CA ILE A 10 2.70 27.27 -14.84
C ILE A 10 2.63 26.62 -13.47
N LEU A 11 2.72 27.40 -12.39
CA LEU A 11 2.64 26.87 -11.02
C LEU A 11 1.30 26.20 -10.75
N PHE A 12 0.22 26.77 -11.27
CA PHE A 12 -1.12 26.17 -11.18
C PHE A 12 -1.18 24.82 -11.91
N ILE A 13 -0.70 24.77 -13.16
CA ILE A 13 -0.65 23.51 -13.94
C ILE A 13 0.20 22.46 -13.20
N GLN A 14 1.32 22.86 -12.62
CA GLN A 14 2.19 21.96 -11.87
C GLN A 14 1.49 21.41 -10.61
N ALA A 15 0.79 22.26 -9.87
CA ALA A 15 0.01 21.84 -8.70
C ALA A 15 -1.13 20.88 -9.08
N CYS A 16 -1.88 21.17 -10.15
CA CYS A 16 -2.92 20.28 -10.66
C CYS A 16 -2.34 18.94 -11.14
N SER A 17 -1.23 18.98 -11.89
CA SER A 17 -0.55 17.77 -12.38
C SER A 17 -0.10 16.89 -11.22
N TYR A 18 0.44 17.48 -10.16
CA TYR A 18 0.82 16.76 -8.95
C TYR A 18 -0.38 16.02 -8.35
N VAL A 19 -1.53 16.69 -8.17
CA VAL A 19 -2.73 16.08 -7.59
C VAL A 19 -3.23 14.92 -8.46
N VAL A 20 -3.28 15.11 -9.78
CA VAL A 20 -3.75 14.10 -10.73
C VAL A 20 -2.85 12.87 -10.72
N ILE A 21 -1.53 13.06 -10.77
CA ILE A 21 -0.55 11.96 -10.71
C ILE A 21 -0.71 11.21 -9.38
N ASN A 22 -0.75 11.91 -8.25
CA ASN A 22 -0.91 11.25 -6.96
C ASN A 22 -2.20 10.44 -6.88
N PHE A 23 -3.30 10.95 -7.45
CA PHE A 23 -4.57 10.22 -7.50
C PHE A 23 -4.44 8.90 -8.28
N PHE A 24 -3.84 8.92 -9.48
CA PHE A 24 -3.69 7.72 -10.31
C PHE A 24 -2.69 6.70 -9.75
N PHE A 25 -1.63 7.14 -9.08
CA PHE A 25 -0.57 6.27 -8.57
C PHE A 25 -0.74 5.90 -7.09
N PHE A 26 -1.84 6.34 -6.44
CA PHE A 26 -2.04 6.15 -5.01
C PHE A 26 -2.03 4.67 -4.61
N ASP A 27 -2.90 3.87 -5.22
CA ASP A 27 -3.04 2.46 -4.88
C ASP A 27 -1.74 1.69 -5.16
N MET A 28 -1.07 1.99 -6.28
CA MET A 28 0.24 1.41 -6.61
C MET A 28 1.27 1.69 -5.51
N TRP A 29 1.31 2.92 -5.00
CA TRP A 29 2.22 3.30 -3.93
C TRP A 29 1.83 2.64 -2.59
N VAL A 30 0.54 2.54 -2.27
CA VAL A 30 0.05 1.85 -1.06
C VAL A 30 0.46 0.37 -1.06
N ILE A 31 0.29 -0.30 -2.19
CA ILE A 31 0.69 -1.70 -2.39
C ILE A 31 2.20 -1.86 -2.29
N HIS A 32 2.98 -1.01 -2.97
CA HIS A 32 4.44 -1.08 -2.93
C HIS A 32 5.01 -0.84 -1.53
N SER A 33 4.49 0.17 -0.80
CA SER A 33 4.84 0.43 0.60
C SER A 33 4.55 -0.78 1.50
N SER A 34 3.44 -1.47 1.24
CA SER A 34 3.05 -2.67 2.01
C SER A 34 3.94 -3.86 1.69
N GLU A 35 4.29 -4.07 0.43
CA GLU A 35 5.21 -5.12 0.00
C GLU A 35 6.59 -4.94 0.68
N GLN A 36 7.12 -3.71 0.70
CA GLN A 36 8.36 -3.38 1.39
C GLN A 36 8.27 -3.67 2.90
N GLN A 37 7.18 -3.27 3.55
CA GLN A 37 6.98 -3.52 4.98
C GLN A 37 6.94 -5.02 5.29
N LEU A 38 6.20 -5.81 4.51
CA LEU A 38 6.12 -7.26 4.71
C LEU A 38 7.47 -7.94 4.46
N ASN A 39 8.15 -7.56 3.37
CA ASN A 39 9.49 -8.06 3.04
C ASN A 39 10.49 -7.77 4.17
N GLN A 40 10.44 -6.58 4.76
CA GLN A 40 11.28 -6.25 5.91
C GLN A 40 11.00 -7.17 7.10
N SER A 41 9.74 -7.41 7.45
CA SER A 41 9.37 -8.33 8.54
C SER A 41 9.82 -9.77 8.28
N ILE A 42 9.73 -10.25 7.03
CA ILE A 42 10.18 -11.58 6.62
C ILE A 42 11.70 -11.70 6.73
N GLN A 43 12.45 -10.75 6.14
CA GLN A 43 13.92 -10.78 6.12
C GLN A 43 14.52 -10.72 7.53
N HIS A 44 13.91 -9.96 8.44
CA HIS A 44 14.35 -9.85 9.83
C HIS A 44 13.82 -10.97 10.73
N HIS A 45 13.09 -11.95 10.18
CA HIS A 45 12.44 -13.01 10.94
C HIS A 45 11.59 -12.47 12.10
N ASP A 46 10.93 -11.32 11.91
CA ASP A 46 10.11 -10.66 12.93
C ASP A 46 8.77 -11.37 13.10
N THR A 47 8.83 -12.52 13.78
CA THR A 47 7.66 -13.37 14.04
C THR A 47 6.58 -12.66 14.85
N LYS A 48 6.93 -11.68 15.69
CA LYS A 48 5.96 -10.89 16.45
C LYS A 48 5.13 -10.01 15.52
N GLN A 49 5.80 -9.30 14.60
CA GLN A 49 5.11 -8.47 13.62
C GLN A 49 4.30 -9.32 12.63
N LEU A 50 4.86 -10.43 12.13
CA LEU A 50 4.13 -11.36 11.26
C LEU A 50 2.89 -11.94 11.94
N HIS A 51 2.97 -12.27 13.23
CA HIS A 51 1.83 -12.74 14.01
C HIS A 51 0.78 -11.65 14.21
N LYS A 52 1.22 -10.42 14.51
CA LYS A 52 0.34 -9.26 14.70
C LYS A 52 -0.48 -8.92 13.45
N ILE A 53 0.13 -9.02 12.26
CA ILE A 53 -0.55 -8.71 11.00
C ILE A 53 -1.33 -9.91 10.44
N ALA A 54 -1.05 -11.15 10.86
CA ALA A 54 -1.84 -12.30 10.42
C ALA A 54 -3.21 -12.32 11.10
N LYS A 55 -4.29 -12.40 10.33
CA LYS A 55 -5.65 -12.46 10.88
C LYS A 55 -5.97 -13.78 11.58
N ASP A 56 -5.28 -14.86 11.20
CA ASP A 56 -5.48 -16.20 11.72
C ASP A 56 -4.20 -17.06 11.65
N LYS A 57 -4.25 -18.23 12.28
CA LYS A 57 -3.12 -19.17 12.34
C LYS A 57 -2.70 -19.64 10.94
N GLN A 58 -3.65 -19.87 10.04
CA GLN A 58 -3.36 -20.34 8.68
C GLN A 58 -2.56 -19.29 7.91
N THR A 59 -3.01 -18.03 7.96
CA THR A 59 -2.31 -16.90 7.36
C THR A 59 -0.94 -16.71 7.97
N TYR A 60 -0.81 -16.81 9.30
CA TYR A 60 0.48 -16.72 9.97
C TYR A 60 1.47 -17.79 9.49
N GLN A 61 1.03 -19.05 9.39
CA GLN A 61 1.89 -20.12 8.87
C GLN A 61 2.28 -19.87 7.41
N PHE A 62 1.35 -19.41 6.58
CA PHE A 62 1.64 -19.01 5.21
C PHE A 62 2.70 -17.90 5.15
N LEU A 63 2.54 -16.81 5.91
CA LEU A 63 3.51 -15.71 5.90
C LEU A 63 4.92 -16.14 6.33
N LYS A 64 5.02 -17.11 7.25
CA LYS A 64 6.30 -17.67 7.68
C LYS A 64 7.02 -18.52 6.62
N THR A 65 6.31 -19.07 5.64
CA THR A 65 6.95 -19.90 4.60
C THR A 65 7.51 -19.06 3.46
N ILE A 66 7.13 -17.78 3.39
CA ILE A 66 7.58 -16.86 2.35
C ILE A 66 9.01 -16.39 2.66
N LYS A 67 9.89 -16.43 1.65
CA LYS A 67 11.27 -15.88 1.73
C LYS A 67 11.35 -14.42 1.26
N LYS A 68 10.55 -14.10 0.25
CA LYS A 68 10.36 -12.76 -0.31
C LYS A 68 8.92 -12.69 -0.80
N ALA A 69 8.19 -11.69 -0.30
CA ALA A 69 6.85 -11.36 -0.74
C ALA A 69 6.91 -10.75 -2.14
N ASP A 70 6.01 -11.23 -2.99
CA ASP A 70 5.76 -10.73 -4.33
C ASP A 70 4.25 -10.49 -4.46
N PHE A 71 3.87 -9.26 -4.81
CA PHE A 71 2.47 -8.80 -4.81
C PHE A 71 1.97 -8.70 -6.25
N GLU A 72 0.98 -9.51 -6.60
CA GLU A 72 0.39 -9.57 -7.93
C GLU A 72 -1.13 -9.34 -7.87
N ASN A 73 -1.75 -9.04 -9.01
CA ASN A 73 -3.22 -8.97 -9.16
C ASN A 73 -3.94 -8.10 -8.12
N ALA A 74 -3.32 -6.99 -7.71
CA ALA A 74 -3.91 -6.08 -6.75
C ALA A 74 -5.15 -5.39 -7.33
N THR A 75 -6.24 -5.43 -6.58
CA THR A 75 -7.46 -4.65 -6.86
C THR A 75 -7.32 -3.22 -6.38
N ASP A 76 -8.14 -2.34 -6.92
CA ASP A 76 -8.31 -0.99 -6.37
C ASP A 76 -8.81 -1.04 -4.93
N ASN A 77 -8.51 0.03 -4.19
CA ASN A 77 -8.95 0.19 -2.81
C ASN A 77 -10.48 0.16 -2.68
N GLN A 78 -11.00 -0.79 -1.89
CA GLN A 78 -12.43 -0.91 -1.54
C GLN A 78 -12.77 -0.34 -0.16
N GLY A 79 -11.81 0.31 0.49
CA GLY A 79 -11.94 0.91 1.80
C GLY A 79 -12.46 2.34 1.80
N GLY A 80 -12.57 2.92 2.98
CA GLY A 80 -13.06 4.27 3.20
C GLY A 80 -12.35 4.93 4.37
N GLY A 81 -12.18 6.26 4.28
CA GLY A 81 -11.38 7.01 5.26
C GLY A 81 -9.98 6.41 5.39
N PRO A 82 -9.40 6.32 6.60
CA PRO A 82 -8.03 5.88 6.82
C PRO A 82 -7.80 4.37 6.64
N ILE A 83 -8.81 3.60 6.22
CA ILE A 83 -8.68 2.15 6.07
C ILE A 83 -8.81 1.80 4.60
N GLY A 84 -7.78 1.14 4.07
CA GLY A 84 -7.80 0.56 2.74
C GLY A 84 -8.02 -0.95 2.77
N TYR A 85 -8.82 -1.45 1.83
CA TYR A 85 -9.05 -2.87 1.60
C TYR A 85 -8.63 -3.24 0.19
N TYR A 86 -7.70 -4.17 0.10
CA TYR A 86 -7.15 -4.64 -1.17
C TYR A 86 -7.27 -6.15 -1.22
N ARG A 87 -7.68 -6.69 -2.36
CA ARG A 87 -7.46 -8.09 -2.70
C ARG A 87 -6.25 -8.15 -3.62
N LEU A 88 -5.34 -9.05 -3.34
CA LEU A 88 -4.15 -9.27 -4.16
C LEU A 88 -3.63 -10.69 -3.95
N ASP A 89 -2.67 -11.10 -4.75
CA ASP A 89 -1.95 -12.35 -4.55
C ASP A 89 -0.60 -12.08 -3.90
N ILE A 90 -0.29 -12.77 -2.82
CA ILE A 90 1.07 -12.85 -2.27
C ILE A 90 1.66 -14.17 -2.72
N ASN A 91 2.73 -14.16 -3.52
CA ASN A 91 3.37 -15.37 -4.03
C ASN A 91 2.35 -16.36 -4.63
N LYS A 92 1.46 -15.86 -5.50
CA LYS A 92 0.38 -16.61 -6.18
C LYS A 92 -0.71 -17.17 -5.26
N LYS A 93 -0.80 -16.69 -4.02
CA LYS A 93 -1.88 -17.04 -3.09
C LYS A 93 -2.79 -15.84 -2.85
N PRO A 94 -4.11 -15.96 -3.06
CA PRO A 94 -5.02 -14.85 -2.89
C PRO A 94 -5.15 -14.47 -1.42
N VAL A 95 -5.02 -13.18 -1.13
CA VAL A 95 -5.15 -12.61 0.21
C VAL A 95 -6.01 -11.35 0.20
N GLY A 96 -6.64 -11.09 1.34
CA GLY A 96 -7.18 -9.79 1.69
C GLY A 96 -6.16 -9.02 2.53
N LEU A 97 -5.79 -7.83 2.07
CA LEU A 97 -4.88 -6.91 2.74
C LEU A 97 -5.67 -5.72 3.29
N THR A 98 -5.59 -5.52 4.61
CA THR A 98 -6.13 -4.33 5.28
C THR A 98 -4.99 -3.41 5.68
N ILE A 99 -5.06 -2.17 5.23
CA ILE A 99 -4.00 -1.17 5.41
C ILE A 99 -4.57 0.02 6.16
N ASN A 100 -3.79 0.56 7.08
CA ASN A 100 -4.02 1.88 7.63
C ASN A 100 -3.30 2.91 6.75
N ILE A 101 -4.08 3.77 6.12
CA ILE A 101 -3.67 4.78 5.15
C ILE A 101 -3.71 6.14 5.84
N LYS A 102 -2.62 6.90 5.67
CA LYS A 102 -2.54 8.30 6.09
C LYS A 102 -2.65 9.19 4.86
N TYR A 103 -3.77 9.91 4.75
CA TYR A 103 -3.97 10.86 3.67
C TYR A 103 -3.33 12.19 4.05
N ASN A 104 -2.16 12.45 3.48
CA ASN A 104 -1.47 13.73 3.56
C ASN A 104 -1.16 14.22 2.15
N PHE A 105 -0.81 15.51 2.02
CA PHE A 105 -0.43 16.09 0.73
C PHE A 105 0.73 15.35 0.08
N LEU A 106 1.69 14.87 0.89
CA LEU A 106 2.76 13.97 0.48
C LEU A 106 2.40 12.53 0.85
N PRO A 107 2.73 11.54 0.00
CA PRO A 107 2.53 10.13 0.33
C PRO A 107 3.34 9.71 1.58
N GLU A 108 2.67 9.21 2.62
CA GLU A 108 3.30 8.70 3.85
C GLU A 108 3.25 7.17 4.02
N LYS A 109 4.36 6.55 4.44
CA LYS A 109 4.41 5.10 4.67
C LYS A 109 3.14 4.54 5.31
N THR A 110 2.52 3.61 4.59
CA THR A 110 1.33 2.90 5.05
C THR A 110 1.68 1.87 6.12
N THR A 111 0.67 1.37 6.83
CA THR A 111 0.86 0.30 7.82
C THR A 111 -0.10 -0.84 7.56
N ILE A 112 0.43 -2.03 7.34
CA ILE A 112 -0.35 -3.26 7.28
C ILE A 112 -1.02 -3.46 8.64
N LYS A 113 -2.36 -3.44 8.64
CA LYS A 113 -3.18 -3.72 9.81
C LYS A 113 -3.48 -5.20 9.93
N SER A 114 -3.84 -5.84 8.82
CA SER A 114 -3.98 -7.30 8.78
C SER A 114 -3.88 -7.88 7.36
N ILE A 115 -3.48 -9.14 7.28
CA ILE A 115 -3.48 -9.99 6.09
C ILE A 115 -4.37 -11.18 6.41
N LYS A 116 -5.21 -11.58 5.46
CA LYS A 116 -6.04 -12.80 5.54
C LYS A 116 -5.84 -13.62 4.27
N LEU A 117 -5.38 -14.86 4.40
CA LEU A 117 -5.37 -15.80 3.28
C LEU A 117 -6.81 -16.17 2.89
N TYR A 118 -7.14 -16.09 1.61
CA TYR A 118 -8.38 -16.66 1.09
C TYR A 118 -8.19 -18.15 0.82
N GLN A 119 -9.20 -18.94 1.19
CA GLN A 119 -9.22 -20.39 0.98
C GLN A 119 -9.62 -20.71 -0.45
#